data_AF-A0A2D6Q9Q8-F1
#
_entry.id   AF-A0A2D6Q9Q8-F1
#
_cell.length_a   1.000
_cell.length_b   1.000
_cell.length_c   1.000
_cell.angle_alpha   90.00
_cell.angle_beta   90.00
_cell.angle_gamma   90.00
#
_symmetry.space_group_name_H-M   'P 1'
#
loop_
_entity.id
_entity.type
_entity.pdbx_description
1 polymer ?
#
loop_
_entity_poly.entity_id
_entity_poly.type
_entity_poly.pdbx_seq_one_letter_code
_entity_poly.pdbx_strand_id
1 'polypeptide(L)'
;MYDIISCNPYETNDDIMQTIRLLQKIPKPYFLSVNNLIFFEGTPLYKKAIEDGLIKTYNDTAGTLNYWDRWKHIKLKKKNPYLNLVLNMMRGSVTERRYGFLPAWYVNYLTRPDVVKRNIKNERPTYAIGEIVEVMDNTREKIVKPIYRKTPVAFKTFYDKVRYKV
;
A
#
# COMPACT_ATOMS: atom_id res chain seq x y z
N MET A 1 9.69 -12.70 4.87
CA MET A 1 8.75 -11.83 4.13
C MET A 1 7.50 -11.70 4.99
N TYR A 2 6.93 -10.51 5.09
CA TYR A 2 5.70 -10.27 5.85
C TYR A 2 4.63 -9.75 4.90
N ASP A 3 3.47 -10.40 4.93
CA ASP A 3 2.28 -10.02 4.18
C ASP A 3 1.28 -9.39 5.14
N ILE A 4 0.84 -8.18 4.80
CA ILE A 4 -0.21 -7.48 5.54
C ILE A 4 -1.36 -7.14 4.62
N ILE A 5 -2.55 -7.07 5.19
CA ILE A 5 -3.74 -6.58 4.51
C ILE A 5 -3.97 -5.13 4.95
N SER A 6 -4.21 -4.23 4.00
CA SER A 6 -4.57 -2.82 4.21
C SER A 6 -5.94 -2.51 3.63
N CYS A 7 -6.44 -1.30 3.84
CA CYS A 7 -7.75 -0.85 3.35
C CYS A 7 -8.91 -1.71 3.87
N ASN A 8 -8.78 -2.26 5.07
CA ASN A 8 -9.89 -2.92 5.74
C ASN A 8 -10.84 -1.85 6.31
N PRO A 9 -12.11 -1.76 5.87
CA PRO A 9 -13.03 -0.71 6.31
C PRO A 9 -13.40 -0.80 7.79
N TYR A 10 -13.14 -1.95 8.45
CA TYR A 10 -13.36 -2.14 9.87
C TYR A 10 -12.19 -1.64 10.75
N GLU A 11 -11.04 -1.30 10.15
CA GLU A 11 -9.91 -0.76 10.90
C GLU A 11 -10.09 0.73 11.21
N THR A 12 -9.72 1.11 12.42
CA THR A 12 -9.59 2.51 12.83
C THR A 12 -8.22 3.08 12.43
N ASN A 13 -8.04 4.40 12.57
CA ASN A 13 -6.72 5.01 12.39
C ASN A 13 -5.70 4.46 13.39
N ASP A 14 -6.14 4.15 14.61
CA ASP A 14 -5.27 3.61 15.66
C ASP A 14 -4.82 2.19 15.34
N ASP A 15 -5.70 1.35 14.79
CA ASP A 15 -5.35 -0.01 14.34
C ASP A 15 -4.26 0.03 13.26
N ILE A 16 -4.44 0.89 12.25
CA ILE A 16 -3.45 1.06 11.17
C ILE A 16 -2.13 1.62 11.72
N MET A 17 -2.20 2.57 12.66
CA MET A 17 -1.01 3.12 13.31
C MET A 17 -0.26 2.06 14.13
N GLN A 18 -0.98 1.18 14.83
CA GLN A 18 -0.38 0.06 15.57
C GLN A 18 0.28 -0.93 14.61
N THR A 19 -0.34 -1.23 13.46
CA THR A 19 0.28 -2.03 12.40
C THR A 19 1.57 -1.39 11.90
N ILE A 20 1.58 -0.08 11.61
CA ILE A 20 2.80 0.62 11.20
C ILE A 20 3.89 0.54 12.29
N ARG A 21 3.53 0.75 13.56
CA ARG A 21 4.47 0.65 14.68
C ARG A 21 5.02 -0.76 14.86
N LEU A 22 4.20 -1.78 14.67
CA LEU A 22 4.64 -3.19 14.68
C LEU A 22 5.68 -3.40 13.59
N LEU A 23 5.39 -3.00 12.36
CA LEU A 23 6.34 -3.10 11.23
C LEU A 23 7.66 -2.38 11.53
N GLN A 24 7.62 -1.22 12.18
CA GLN A 24 8.84 -0.50 12.55
C GLN A 24 9.72 -1.25 13.58
N LYS A 25 9.11 -2.08 14.43
CA LYS A 25 9.78 -2.87 15.49
C LYS A 25 10.29 -4.22 15.02
N ILE A 26 9.79 -4.75 13.90
CA ILE A 26 10.26 -6.03 13.36
C ILE A 26 11.77 -5.95 13.05
N PRO A 27 12.57 -6.97 13.43
CA PRO A 27 13.99 -7.03 13.09
C PRO A 27 14.21 -6.94 11.57
N LYS A 28 15.11 -6.05 11.16
CA LYS A 28 15.44 -5.80 9.74
C LYS A 28 16.71 -6.60 9.37
N PRO A 29 16.90 -6.97 8.08
CA PRO A 29 16.06 -6.65 6.93
C PRO A 29 14.87 -7.59 6.76
N TYR A 30 13.80 -7.09 6.18
CA TYR A 30 12.68 -7.92 5.72
C TYR A 30 12.04 -7.33 4.46
N PHE A 31 11.20 -8.13 3.80
CA PHE A 31 10.39 -7.67 2.68
C PHE A 31 8.94 -7.54 3.12
N LEU A 32 8.36 -6.35 2.90
CA LEU A 32 6.98 -6.02 3.23
C LEU A 32 6.11 -6.08 1.98
N SER A 33 5.10 -6.93 2.02
CA SER A 33 4.04 -7.01 1.03
C SER A 33 2.77 -6.42 1.63
N VAL A 34 2.16 -5.47 0.92
CA VAL A 34 0.95 -4.78 1.34
C VAL A 34 -0.13 -5.08 0.32
N ASN A 35 -1.13 -5.84 0.75
CA ASN A 35 -2.25 -6.30 -0.05
C ASN A 35 -3.50 -5.52 0.33
N ASN A 36 -4.23 -4.95 -0.62
CA ASN A 36 -5.47 -4.23 -0.30
C ASN A 36 -6.63 -5.23 -0.17
N LEU A 37 -7.49 -5.03 0.82
CA LEU A 37 -8.61 -5.92 1.08
C LEU A 37 -9.60 -5.95 -0.10
N ILE A 38 -9.85 -7.15 -0.60
CA ILE A 38 -10.90 -7.47 -1.56
C ILE A 38 -11.92 -8.36 -0.87
N PHE A 39 -13.21 -8.09 -1.10
CA PHE A 39 -14.28 -8.93 -0.57
C PHE A 39 -14.61 -10.04 -1.57
N PHE A 40 -14.18 -11.26 -1.28
CA PHE A 40 -14.48 -12.42 -2.12
C PHE A 40 -15.89 -12.93 -1.86
N GLU A 41 -16.69 -13.08 -2.93
CA GLU A 41 -18.05 -13.58 -2.86
C GLU A 41 -18.13 -14.94 -2.14
N GLY A 42 -19.19 -15.13 -1.36
CA GLY A 42 -19.40 -16.35 -0.58
C GLY A 42 -18.63 -16.43 0.74
N THR A 43 -17.63 -15.58 0.99
CA THR A 43 -16.90 -15.57 2.27
C THR A 43 -17.73 -14.96 3.40
N PRO A 44 -17.48 -15.35 4.68
CA PRO A 44 -18.14 -14.73 5.83
C PRO A 44 -17.95 -13.21 5.89
N LEU A 45 -16.75 -12.72 5.52
CA LEU A 45 -16.44 -11.30 5.51
C LEU A 45 -17.24 -10.54 4.44
N TYR A 46 -17.46 -11.14 3.27
CA TYR A 46 -18.31 -10.58 2.22
C TYR A 46 -19.77 -10.47 2.68
N LYS A 47 -20.32 -11.53 3.28
CA LYS A 47 -21.69 -11.52 3.83
C LYS A 47 -21.85 -10.42 4.87
N LYS A 48 -20.92 -10.35 5.83
CA LYS A 48 -20.90 -9.29 6.84
C LYS A 48 -20.83 -7.89 6.22
N ALA A 49 -19.99 -7.70 5.19
CA ALA A 49 -19.87 -6.40 4.53
C ALA A 49 -21.12 -5.99 3.72
N ILE A 50 -21.93 -6.95 3.25
CA ILE A 50 -23.27 -6.67 2.71
C ILE A 50 -24.21 -6.23 3.83
N GLU A 51 -24.26 -7.00 4.92
CA GLU A 51 -25.12 -6.71 6.08
C GLU A 51 -24.82 -5.32 6.69
N ASP A 52 -23.54 -4.96 6.79
CA ASP A 52 -23.08 -3.66 7.29
C ASP A 52 -23.21 -2.53 6.24
N GLY A 53 -23.71 -2.82 5.03
CA GLY A 53 -23.96 -1.83 3.98
C GLY A 53 -22.71 -1.28 3.28
N LEU A 54 -21.55 -1.94 3.46
CA LEU A 54 -20.27 -1.56 2.84
C LEU A 54 -20.19 -2.00 1.37
N ILE A 55 -20.92 -3.04 0.99
CA ILE A 55 -21.03 -3.51 -0.40
C ILE A 55 -22.45 -3.25 -0.88
N LYS A 56 -22.60 -2.35 -1.86
CA LYS A 56 -23.88 -2.07 -2.53
C LYS A 56 -23.90 -2.57 -3.97
N THR A 57 -22.73 -2.58 -4.59
CA THR A 57 -22.49 -3.02 -5.96
C THR A 57 -21.26 -3.91 -6.02
N TYR A 58 -21.11 -4.70 -7.09
CA TYR A 58 -19.91 -5.51 -7.29
C TYR A 58 -18.62 -4.67 -7.26
N ASN A 59 -18.67 -3.41 -7.69
CA ASN A 59 -17.49 -2.53 -7.65
C ASN A 59 -16.98 -2.27 -6.22
N ASP A 60 -17.86 -2.26 -5.22
CA ASP A 60 -17.50 -2.03 -3.81
C ASP A 60 -16.68 -3.20 -3.22
N THR A 61 -16.73 -4.37 -3.86
CA THR A 61 -15.90 -5.53 -3.49
C THR A 61 -14.42 -5.29 -3.74
N ALA A 62 -14.07 -4.34 -4.61
CA ALA A 62 -12.74 -4.15 -5.20
C ALA A 62 -12.27 -5.29 -6.12
N GLY A 63 -13.15 -6.21 -6.52
CA GLY A 63 -12.81 -7.36 -7.38
C GLY A 63 -12.36 -7.01 -8.80
N THR A 64 -12.63 -5.79 -9.28
CA THR A 64 -12.17 -5.28 -10.58
C THR A 64 -10.79 -4.60 -10.52
N LEU A 65 -10.28 -4.32 -9.31
CA LEU A 65 -9.04 -3.60 -9.12
C LEU A 65 -7.85 -4.57 -9.07
N ASN A 66 -6.75 -4.20 -9.73
CA ASN A 66 -5.54 -5.00 -9.66
C ASN A 66 -4.80 -4.78 -8.35
N TYR A 67 -3.89 -5.71 -8.05
CA TYR A 67 -2.99 -5.62 -6.92
C TYR A 67 -2.13 -4.33 -6.87
N TRP A 68 -1.81 -3.77 -8.04
CA TRP A 68 -0.97 -2.57 -8.15
C TRP A 68 -1.77 -1.26 -8.08
N ASP A 69 -3.10 -1.32 -8.12
CA ASP A 69 -4.00 -0.15 -8.11
C ASP A 69 -4.18 0.41 -6.68
N ARG A 70 -3.07 0.59 -5.94
CA ARG A 70 -3.11 0.89 -4.49
C ARG A 70 -3.93 2.13 -4.14
N TRP A 71 -3.80 3.20 -4.92
CA TRP A 71 -4.55 4.42 -4.69
C TRP A 71 -6.04 4.27 -5.02
N LYS A 72 -6.40 3.48 -6.04
CA LYS A 72 -7.80 3.19 -6.36
C LYS A 72 -8.48 2.40 -5.25
N HIS A 73 -7.77 1.44 -4.64
CA HIS A 73 -8.27 0.72 -3.46
C HIS A 73 -8.57 1.68 -2.31
N ILE A 74 -7.66 2.61 -2.02
CA ILE A 74 -7.84 3.62 -0.97
C ILE A 74 -9.03 4.55 -1.28
N LYS A 75 -9.12 5.05 -2.52
CA LYS A 75 -10.24 5.90 -2.98
C LYS A 75 -11.59 5.19 -2.94
N LEU A 76 -11.62 3.89 -3.23
CA LEU A 76 -12.83 3.09 -3.24
C LEU A 76 -13.39 2.94 -1.81
N LYS A 77 -12.53 2.56 -0.85
CA LYS A 77 -12.96 2.30 0.53
C LYS A 77 -13.19 3.59 1.34
N LYS A 78 -12.55 4.70 0.96
CA LYS A 78 -12.67 6.03 1.60
C LYS A 78 -12.47 6.05 3.12
N LYS A 79 -11.77 5.04 3.65
CA LYS A 79 -11.53 4.86 5.09
C LYS A 79 -10.06 5.06 5.38
N ASN A 80 -9.75 6.01 6.27
CA ASN A 80 -8.40 6.31 6.75
C ASN A 80 -7.37 6.48 5.61
N PRO A 81 -7.65 7.32 4.59
CA PRO A 81 -6.86 7.34 3.36
C PRO A 81 -5.39 7.72 3.59
N TYR A 82 -5.12 8.57 4.57
CA TYR A 82 -3.76 8.99 4.90
C TYR A 82 -2.88 7.83 5.36
N LEU A 83 -3.31 7.11 6.40
CA LEU A 83 -2.51 6.03 6.97
C LEU A 83 -2.44 4.82 6.03
N ASN A 84 -3.52 4.52 5.30
CA ASN A 84 -3.49 3.48 4.27
C ASN A 84 -2.52 3.82 3.14
N LEU A 85 -2.40 5.11 2.75
CA LEU A 85 -1.42 5.55 1.76
C LEU A 85 0.00 5.41 2.28
N VAL A 86 0.28 5.86 3.51
CA VAL A 86 1.60 5.69 4.15
C VAL A 86 2.01 4.21 4.19
N LEU A 87 1.11 3.35 4.66
CA LEU A 87 1.34 1.90 4.74
C LEU A 87 1.62 1.29 3.35
N ASN A 88 0.84 1.65 2.33
CA ASN A 88 1.06 1.21 0.95
C ASN A 88 2.37 1.73 0.34
N MET A 89 2.87 2.89 0.79
CA MET A 89 4.16 3.43 0.35
C MET A 89 5.35 2.78 1.05
N MET A 90 5.16 2.20 2.24
CA MET A 90 6.17 1.40 2.95
C MET A 90 6.46 0.04 2.28
N ARG A 91 5.61 -0.38 1.33
CA ARG A 91 5.71 -1.65 0.62
C ARG A 91 7.06 -1.84 -0.08
N GLY A 92 7.66 -3.02 0.08
CA GLY A 92 8.91 -3.43 -0.57
C GLY A 92 10.01 -3.83 0.41
N SER A 93 11.27 -3.60 0.02
CA SER A 93 12.43 -3.91 0.85
C SER A 93 12.51 -2.96 2.04
N VAL A 94 12.57 -3.53 3.25
CA VAL A 94 12.73 -2.80 4.51
C VAL A 94 14.13 -3.04 5.05
N THR A 95 14.84 -1.96 5.37
CA THR A 95 16.18 -1.94 5.95
C THR A 95 16.26 -0.85 7.02
N GLU A 96 17.38 -0.75 7.73
CA GLU A 96 17.55 0.33 8.73
C GLU A 96 17.40 1.74 8.16
N ARG A 97 17.56 1.91 6.84
CA ARG A 97 17.52 3.22 6.19
C ARG A 97 16.18 3.53 5.53
N ARG A 98 15.31 2.54 5.27
CA ARG A 98 14.11 2.73 4.45
C ARG A 98 13.02 1.66 4.66
N TYR A 99 11.80 2.02 4.30
CA TYR A 99 10.65 1.13 4.11
C TYR A 99 10.16 1.28 2.67
N GLY A 100 10.40 0.27 1.83
CA GLY A 100 10.10 0.38 0.41
C GLY A 100 10.93 1.48 -0.24
N PHE A 101 10.25 2.49 -0.78
CA PHE A 101 10.91 3.68 -1.34
C PHE A 101 11.08 4.82 -0.33
N LEU A 102 10.42 4.74 0.82
CA LEU A 102 10.44 5.81 1.82
C LEU A 102 11.66 5.70 2.73
N PRO A 103 12.47 6.77 2.90
CA PRO A 103 13.48 6.80 3.95
C PRO A 103 12.87 6.60 5.35
N ALA A 104 13.58 5.91 6.24
CA ALA A 104 13.08 5.58 7.59
C ALA A 104 12.73 6.85 8.41
N TRP A 105 13.55 7.89 8.31
CA TRP A 105 13.28 9.19 8.94
C TRP A 105 11.96 9.81 8.45
N TYR A 106 11.63 9.60 7.17
CA TYR A 106 10.42 10.17 6.58
C TYR A 106 9.17 9.39 6.99
N VAL A 107 9.26 8.06 7.11
CA VAL A 107 8.19 7.26 7.71
C VAL A 107 7.92 7.72 9.14
N ASN A 108 8.98 7.93 9.94
CA ASN A 108 8.84 8.45 11.30
C ASN A 108 8.16 9.82 11.33
N TYR A 109 8.51 10.71 10.40
CA TYR A 109 7.84 12.01 10.27
C TYR A 109 6.36 11.86 9.91
N LEU A 110 6.02 11.03 8.93
CA LEU A 110 4.64 10.80 8.48
C LEU A 110 3.77 10.14 9.56
N THR A 111 4.37 9.38 10.48
CA THR A 111 3.64 8.70 11.57
C THR A 111 3.60 9.50 12.87
N ARG A 112 4.15 10.72 12.89
CA ARG A 112 4.05 11.61 14.06
C ARG A 112 2.60 11.99 14.36
N PRO A 113 2.16 12.01 15.63
CA PRO A 113 0.77 12.30 15.99
C PRO A 113 0.24 13.64 15.44
N ASP A 114 1.05 14.69 15.45
CA ASP A 114 0.68 16.01 14.93
C ASP A 114 0.49 16.01 13.40
N VAL A 115 1.38 15.33 12.67
CA VAL A 115 1.32 15.19 11.22
C VAL A 115 0.12 14.34 10.80
N VAL A 116 -0.11 13.22 11.49
CA VAL A 116 -1.26 12.33 11.28
C VAL A 116 -2.56 13.09 11.51
N LYS A 117 -2.70 13.77 12.65
CA LYS A 117 -3.89 14.57 12.99
C LYS A 117 -4.14 15.66 11.94
N ARG A 118 -3.09 16.32 11.45
CA ARG A 118 -3.21 17.34 10.41
C ARG A 118 -3.76 16.79 9.09
N ASN A 119 -3.23 15.65 8.64
CA ASN A 119 -3.65 15.05 7.37
C ASN A 119 -5.00 14.33 7.44
N ILE A 120 -5.40 13.84 8.63
CA ILE A 120 -6.76 13.34 8.86
C ILE A 120 -7.77 14.50 8.84
N LYS A 121 -7.44 15.64 9.45
CA LYS A 121 -8.32 16.82 9.45
C LYS A 121 -8.46 17.44 8.05
N ASN A 122 -7.41 17.38 7.23
CA ASN A 122 -7.40 17.88 5.87
C ASN A 122 -6.79 16.84 4.94
N GLU A 123 -7.65 16.10 4.24
CA GLU A 123 -7.23 15.01 3.35
C GLU A 123 -6.75 15.49 1.98
N ARG A 124 -6.89 16.78 1.62
CA ARG A 124 -6.49 17.29 0.31
C ARG A 124 -5.03 16.97 -0.07
N PRO A 125 -4.03 17.15 0.83
CA PRO A 125 -2.66 16.75 0.54
C PRO A 125 -2.53 15.24 0.32
N THR A 126 -3.23 14.43 1.12
CA THR A 126 -3.27 12.97 0.95
C THR A 126 -3.76 12.59 -0.43
N TYR A 127 -4.85 13.19 -0.89
CA TYR A 127 -5.41 12.91 -2.22
C TYR A 127 -4.47 13.35 -3.33
N ALA A 128 -3.85 14.53 -3.23
CA ALA A 128 -2.87 14.99 -4.21
C ALA A 128 -1.66 14.04 -4.32
N ILE A 129 -1.10 13.59 -3.20
CA ILE A 129 -0.01 12.60 -3.19
C ILE A 129 -0.50 11.25 -3.72
N GLY A 130 -1.73 10.84 -3.38
CA GLY A 130 -2.33 9.63 -3.88
C GLY A 130 -2.44 9.58 -5.40
N GLU A 131 -2.88 10.68 -6.04
CA GLU A 131 -2.92 10.79 -7.51
C GLU A 131 -1.52 10.68 -8.12
N ILE A 132 -0.49 11.28 -7.50
CA ILE A 132 0.91 11.12 -7.94
C ILE A 132 1.32 9.64 -7.86
N VAL A 133 0.98 8.96 -6.77
CA VAL A 133 1.27 7.52 -6.60
C VAL A 133 0.57 6.68 -7.66
N GLU A 134 -0.69 7.00 -8.01
CA GLU A 134 -1.41 6.32 -9.10
C GLU A 134 -0.70 6.51 -10.46
N VAL A 135 -0.24 7.72 -10.76
CA VAL A 135 0.55 7.98 -11.98
C VAL A 135 1.83 7.16 -11.97
N MET A 136 2.56 7.13 -10.85
CA MET A 136 3.79 6.33 -10.71
C MET A 136 3.53 4.83 -10.92
N ASP A 137 2.44 4.29 -10.36
CA ASP A 137 2.07 2.89 -10.51
C ASP A 137 1.69 2.56 -11.96
N ASN A 138 0.87 3.41 -12.58
CA ASN A 138 0.49 3.25 -13.98
C ASN A 138 1.71 3.32 -14.91
N THR A 139 2.63 4.27 -14.70
CA THR A 139 3.88 4.38 -15.47
C THR A 139 4.75 3.13 -15.27
N ARG A 140 4.87 2.63 -14.03
CA ARG A 140 5.64 1.41 -13.77
C ARG A 140 5.05 0.19 -14.47
N GLU A 141 3.73 0.01 -14.42
CA GLU A 141 3.05 -1.16 -15.02
C GLU A 141 2.98 -1.09 -16.55
N LYS A 142 2.62 0.07 -17.11
CA LYS A 142 2.36 0.22 -18.55
C LYS A 142 3.60 0.56 -19.38
N ILE A 143 4.65 1.11 -18.75
CA ILE A 143 5.84 1.58 -19.48
C ILE A 143 7.08 0.83 -19.00
N VAL A 144 7.45 0.97 -17.72
CA VAL A 144 8.73 0.44 -17.22
C VAL A 144 8.80 -1.08 -17.31
N LYS A 145 7.75 -1.80 -16.89
CA LYS A 145 7.73 -3.27 -16.96
C LYS A 145 7.80 -3.81 -18.39
N PRO A 146 7.01 -3.32 -19.36
CA PRO A 146 7.16 -3.73 -20.76
C PRO A 146 8.55 -3.48 -21.33
N ILE A 147 9.14 -2.31 -21.04
CA ILE A 147 10.52 -2.01 -21.47
C ILE A 147 11.50 -3.00 -20.83
N TYR A 148 11.44 -3.19 -19.51
CA TYR A 148 12.29 -4.14 -18.79
C TYR A 148 12.16 -5.56 -19.35
N ARG A 149 10.93 -6.00 -19.65
CA ARG A 149 10.69 -7.34 -20.24
C ARG A 149 11.32 -7.50 -21.62
N LYS A 150 11.45 -6.42 -22.40
CA LYS A 150 12.15 -6.42 -23.71
C LYS A 150 13.67 -6.39 -23.60
N THR A 151 14.25 -6.15 -22.42
CA THR A 151 15.71 -6.12 -22.27
C THR A 151 16.35 -7.52 -22.38
N PRO A 152 17.63 -7.61 -22.81
CA PRO A 152 18.36 -8.87 -22.87
C PRO A 152 18.46 -9.57 -21.51
N VAL A 153 18.53 -10.91 -21.51
CA VAL A 153 18.68 -11.72 -20.28
C VAL A 153 19.93 -11.34 -19.50
N ALA A 154 21.03 -10.96 -20.17
CA ALA A 154 22.25 -10.49 -19.52
C ALA A 154 22.01 -9.23 -18.67
N PHE A 155 21.22 -8.27 -19.17
CA PHE A 155 20.85 -7.07 -18.42
C PHE A 155 19.97 -7.42 -17.21
N LYS A 156 18.98 -8.30 -17.40
CA LYS A 156 18.10 -8.77 -16.30
C LYS A 156 18.90 -9.46 -15.20
N THR A 157 19.83 -10.33 -15.58
CA THR A 157 20.71 -11.05 -14.64
C THR A 157 21.61 -10.08 -13.89
N PHE A 158 22.23 -9.12 -14.58
CA PHE A 158 23.00 -8.05 -13.94
C PHE A 158 22.15 -7.21 -12.98
N TYR A 159 20.98 -6.76 -13.43
CA TYR A 159 20.05 -5.96 -12.63
C TYR A 159 19.58 -6.71 -11.38
N ASP A 160 19.25 -7.99 -11.50
CA ASP A 160 18.83 -8.83 -10.39
C ASP A 160 19.98 -9.04 -9.39
N LYS A 161 21.23 -9.25 -9.84
CA LYS A 161 22.40 -9.30 -8.94
C LYS A 161 22.58 -7.99 -8.17
N VAL A 162 22.51 -6.85 -8.84
CA VAL A 162 22.62 -5.53 -8.21
C VAL A 162 21.47 -5.28 -7.23
N ARG A 163 20.25 -5.69 -7.59
CA ARG A 163 19.03 -5.44 -6.81
C ARG A 163 18.92 -6.35 -5.58
N TYR A 164 19.23 -7.63 -5.72
CA TYR A 164 19.08 -8.63 -4.66
C TYR A 164 20.38 -8.86 -3.88
N LYS A 165 21.49 -8.22 -4.27
CA LYS A 165 22.82 -8.45 -3.68
C LYS A 165 23.18 -9.94 -3.64
N VAL A 166 22.97 -10.63 -4.76
CA VAL A 166 23.39 -12.02 -4.99
C VAL A 166 24.58 -12.02 -5.94
#